data_AF-A0A7K2NMG6-F1
#
_entry.id   AF-A0A7K2NMG6-F1
#
_cell.length_a   1.000
_cell.length_b   1.000
_cell.length_c   1.000
_cell.angle_alpha   90.00
_cell.angle_beta   90.00
_cell.angle_gamma   90.00
#
_symmetry.space_group_name_H-M   'P 1'
#
loop_
_entity.id
_entity.type
_entity.pdbx_description
1 polymer ?
#
loop_
_entity_poly.entity_id
_entity_poly.type
_entity_poly.pdbx_seq_one_letter_code
_entity_poly.pdbx_strand_id
1 'polypeptide(L)' 'MQRSTLTYADGTLLRNGRPYRLLAGSLHYFRVHPGHWADRLRRLAALGLNAVDTYVPWNFHEHTAGDIRFDGP' A
#
# COMPACT_ATOMS: atom_id res chain seq x y z
N MET A 1 -1.02 -14.35 23.44
CA MET A 1 -1.22 -12.95 23.01
C MET A 1 -0.41 -12.73 21.73
N GLN A 2 -1.06 -12.38 20.62
CA GLN A 2 -0.38 -12.12 19.36
C GLN A 2 0.28 -10.75 19.42
N ARG A 3 1.62 -10.69 19.39
CA ARG A 3 2.35 -9.41 19.34
C ARG A 3 2.06 -8.72 18.00
N SER A 4 1.81 -7.42 18.03
CA SER A 4 1.69 -6.61 16.81
C SER A 4 3.00 -6.69 16.00
N THR A 5 2.90 -6.94 14.69
CA THR A 5 4.04 -7.00 13.77
C THR A 5 4.74 -5.66 13.62
N LEU A 6 4.00 -4.55 13.73
CA LEU A 6 4.55 -3.19 13.74
C LEU A 6 4.22 -2.53 15.08
N THR A 7 5.22 -1.94 15.73
CA THR A 7 5.06 -1.16 16.96
C THR A 7 5.87 0.12 16.86
N TYR A 8 5.55 1.12 17.69
CA TYR A 8 6.28 2.38 17.75
C TYR A 8 6.71 2.65 19.19
N ALA A 9 7.99 2.93 19.40
CA ALA A 9 8.56 3.24 20.70
C ALA A 9 9.73 4.19 20.53
N ASP A 10 9.86 5.18 21.41
CA ASP A 10 11.02 6.08 21.49
C ASP A 10 11.42 6.69 20.13
N GLY A 11 10.43 7.20 19.38
CA GLY A 11 10.68 7.83 18.08
C GLY A 11 10.96 6.86 16.93
N THR A 12 10.94 5.55 17.17
CA THR A 12 11.37 4.53 16.21
C THR A 12 10.23 3.57 15.88
N LEU A 13 10.00 3.36 14.59
CA LEU A 13 9.14 2.28 14.11
C LEU A 13 9.88 0.95 14.21
N LEU A 14 9.24 -0.06 14.77
CA LEU A 14 9.78 -1.40 14.95
C LEU A 14 8.97 -2.41 14.14
N ARG A 15 9.65 -3.31 13.43
CA ARG A 15 9.05 -4.49 12.78
C ARG A 15 9.54 -5.74 13.50
N ASN A 16 8.61 -6.50 14.10
CA ASN A 16 8.93 -7.65 14.94
C ASN A 16 9.97 -7.33 16.03
N GLY A 17 9.84 -6.16 16.68
CA GLY A 17 10.74 -5.71 17.74
C GLY A 17 12.11 -5.19 17.30
N ARG A 18 12.39 -5.11 16.00
CA ARG A 18 13.65 -4.56 15.47
C ARG A 18 13.42 -3.19 14.81
N PRO A 19 14.35 -2.21 14.96
CA PRO A 19 14.27 -0.94 14.25
C PRO A 19 14.01 -1.11 12.77
N TYR A 20 13.01 -0.39 12.26
CA TYR A 20 12.52 -0.53 10.89
C TYR A 20 12.36 0.85 10.26
N ARG A 21 13.17 1.12 9.23
CA ARG A 21 13.03 2.33 8.41
C ARG A 21 12.00 2.07 7.32
N LEU A 22 10.84 2.71 7.42
CA LEU A 22 9.82 2.67 6.37
C LEU A 22 10.24 3.57 5.20
N LEU A 23 10.39 2.98 4.02
CA LEU A 23 10.65 3.69 2.77
C LEU A 23 9.52 3.35 1.80
N ALA A 24 8.57 4.27 1.67
CA ALA A 24 7.38 4.08 0.86
C ALA A 24 7.46 4.89 -0.43
N GLY A 25 6.78 4.41 -1.47
CA GLY A 25 6.48 5.18 -2.67
C GLY A 25 5.04 4.94 -3.10
N SER A 26 4.40 6.01 -3.59
CA SER A 26 2.99 6.00 -3.93
C SER A 26 2.70 5.25 -5.23
N LEU A 27 1.75 4.31 -5.20
CA LEU A 27 1.21 3.63 -6.38
C LEU A 27 -0.30 3.54 -6.29
N HIS A 28 -0.98 4.42 -7.02
CA HIS A 28 -2.45 4.46 -7.05
C HIS A 28 -2.97 3.48 -8.12
N TYR A 29 -3.42 2.29 -7.70
CA TYR A 29 -3.87 1.22 -8.63
C TYR A 29 -4.92 1.69 -9.65
N PHE A 30 -5.83 2.57 -9.23
CA PHE A 30 -6.89 3.16 -10.06
C PHE A 30 -6.38 4.14 -11.14
N ARG A 31 -5.08 4.45 -11.18
CA ARG A 31 -4.43 5.27 -12.22
C ARG A 31 -3.51 4.45 -13.13
N VAL A 32 -3.44 3.13 -12.93
CA VAL A 32 -2.53 2.24 -13.65
C VAL A 32 -3.31 1.04 -14.16
N HIS A 33 -3.20 0.74 -15.46
CA HIS A 33 -3.81 -0.44 -16.04
C HIS A 33 -3.39 -1.72 -15.26
N PRO A 34 -4.31 -2.65 -14.91
CA PRO A 34 -4.00 -3.81 -14.08
C PRO A 34 -2.82 -4.67 -14.58
N GLY A 35 -2.69 -4.82 -15.90
CA GLY A 35 -1.57 -5.50 -16.55
C GLY A 35 -0.19 -4.89 -16.30
N HIS A 36 -0.11 -3.69 -15.70
CA HIS A 36 1.15 -3.02 -15.37
C HIS A 36 1.45 -2.99 -13.87
N TRP A 37 0.54 -3.39 -12.98
CA TRP A 37 0.78 -3.32 -11.53
C TRP A 37 2.03 -4.07 -11.09
N ALA A 38 2.22 -5.30 -11.60
CA ALA A 38 3.38 -6.10 -11.25
C ALA A 38 4.71 -5.46 -11.72
N ASP A 39 4.74 -4.81 -12.90
CA ASP A 39 5.91 -4.05 -13.33
C ASP A 39 6.16 -2.84 -12.43
N ARG A 40 5.12 -2.07 -12.09
CA ARG A 40 5.26 -0.89 -11.22
C ARG A 40 5.75 -1.25 -9.82
N LEU A 41 5.21 -2.32 -9.21
CA LEU A 41 5.65 -2.81 -7.91
C LEU A 41 7.12 -3.27 -7.94
N ARG A 42 7.54 -3.98 -9.00
CA ARG A 42 8.95 -4.38 -9.16
C ARG A 42 9.88 -3.18 -9.28
N ARG A 43 9.46 -2.11 -9.97
CA ARG A 43 10.25 -0.86 -10.07
C ARG A 43 10.40 -0.16 -8.73
N LEU A 44 9.33 -0.07 -7.93
CA LEU A 44 9.42 0.49 -6.58
C LEU A 44 10.38 -0.31 -5.69
N ALA A 45 10.31 -1.64 -5.74
CA ALA A 45 11.26 -2.50 -5.04
C ALA A 45 12.70 -2.31 -5.54
N ALA A 46 12.91 -2.15 -6.86
CA ALA A 46 14.23 -1.90 -7.46
C ALA A 46 14.81 -0.53 -7.08
N LEU A 47 13.97 0.46 -6.72
CA LEU A 47 14.38 1.73 -6.13
C LEU A 47 14.82 1.61 -4.66
N GLY A 48 14.70 0.42 -4.06
CA GLY A 48 15.03 0.16 -2.66
C GLY A 48 13.90 0.46 -1.67
N LEU A 49 12.67 0.67 -2.17
CA LEU A 49 11.50 0.87 -1.33
C LEU A 49 11.03 -0.45 -0.72
N ASN A 50 10.53 -0.39 0.52
CA ASN A 50 10.07 -1.56 1.27
C ASN A 50 8.57 -1.51 1.62
N ALA A 51 7.88 -0.47 1.18
CA ALA A 51 6.46 -0.28 1.34
C ALA A 51 5.88 0.47 0.13
N VAL A 52 4.57 0.34 -0.04
CA VAL A 52 3.80 1.08 -1.01
C VAL A 52 2.66 1.76 -0.27
N ASP A 53 2.48 3.04 -0.50
CA ASP A 53 1.28 3.76 -0.09
C ASP A 53 0.32 3.89 -1.28
N THR A 54 -0.98 3.76 -1.01
CA THR A 54 -2.03 3.95 -2.01
C THR A 54 -3.27 4.51 -1.36
N TYR A 55 -3.97 5.38 -2.08
CA TYR A 55 -5.35 5.71 -1.76
C TYR A 55 -6.31 4.61 -2.23
N VAL A 56 -7.45 4.54 -1.56
CA VAL A 56 -8.66 3.82 -2.01
C VAL A 56 -9.71 4.88 -2.35
N PRO A 57 -9.88 5.25 -3.62
CA PRO A 57 -10.84 6.28 -4.00
C PRO A 57 -12.26 5.72 -3.94
N TRP A 58 -13.04 6.20 -2.97
CA TRP A 58 -14.40 5.73 -2.76
C TRP A 58 -15.27 5.84 -4.02
N ASN A 59 -15.21 6.95 -4.73
CA ASN A 59 -15.98 7.17 -5.97
C ASN A 59 -15.62 6.23 -7.13
N PHE A 60 -14.45 5.58 -7.10
CA PHE A 60 -14.09 4.53 -8.05
C PHE A 60 -14.76 3.19 -7.70
N HIS A 61 -15.07 2.98 -6.43
CA HIS A 61 -15.71 1.77 -5.92
C HIS A 61 -17.22 1.90 -5.77
N GLU A 62 -17.74 3.13 -5.69
CA GLU A 62 -19.17 3.40 -5.58
C GLU A 62 -19.52 4.63 -6.42
N HIS A 63 -19.81 4.38 -7.71
CA HIS A 63 -20.17 5.44 -8.66
C HIS A 63 -21.60 5.96 -8.40
N THR A 64 -22.50 5.05 -8.00
CA THR A 64 -23.88 5.33 -7.60
C THR A 64 -24.08 4.76 -6.20
N ALA A 65 -24.79 5.49 -5.34
CA ALA A 65 -25.03 5.09 -3.95
C ALA A 65 -25.59 3.65 -3.86
N GLY A 66 -24.90 2.78 -3.12
CA GLY A 66 -25.21 1.37 -2.93
C GLY A 66 -24.66 0.41 -3.99
N ASP A 67 -24.13 0.88 -5.13
CA ASP A 67 -23.53 0.05 -6.17
C ASP A 67 -22.01 -0.06 -5.99
N ILE A 68 -21.60 -0.99 -5.11
CA ILE A 68 -20.21 -1.18 -4.71
C ILE A 68 -19.50 -2.20 -5.62
N ARG A 69 -18.35 -1.82 -6.19
CA ARG A 69 -17.60 -2.59 -7.19
C ARG A 69 -16.11 -2.67 -6.86
N PHE A 70 -15.54 -3.88 -6.95
CA PHE A 70 -14.12 -4.18 -6.68
C PHE A 70 -13.48 -5.08 -7.76
N ASP A 71 -14.17 -5.25 -8.88
CA ASP A 71 -13.76 -6.08 -10.02
C ASP A 71 -12.65 -5.44 -10.89
N GLY A 72 -12.29 -4.18 -10.60
CA GLY A 72 -11.34 -3.40 -11.38
C GLY A 72 -12.02 -2.61 -12.50
N PRO A 73 -11.25 -1.92 -13.35
CA PRO A 73 -11.76 -1.38 -14.61
C PRO A 73 -12.07 -2.48 -15.64
#